data_AF-A0A371GJP9-F1
#
_entry.id   AF-A0A371GJP9-F1
#
_cell.length_a   1.000
_cell.length_b   1.000
_cell.length_c   1.000
_cell.angle_alpha   90.00
_cell.angle_beta   90.00
_cell.angle_gamma   90.00
#
_symmetry.space_group_name_H-M   'P 1'
#
loop_
_entity.id
_entity.type
_entity.pdbx_description
1 polymer ?
#
loop_
_entity_poly.entity_id
_entity_poly.type
_entity_poly.pdbx_seq_one_letter_code
_entity_poly.pdbx_strand_id
1 'polypeptide(L)'
;MNDHVEDNINSYVDMVMDATCYRLLQELQKVEEDPNLLALKFYNLLSDGDESLWDGCKKHTKFLVITQILNLKSEFNISVNCYNRMIAIIKITN
;
A
#
# COMPACT_ATOMS: atom_id res chain seq x y z
N MET A 1 1.59 -42.70 17.07
CA MET A 1 0.15 -42.83 16.81
C MET A 1 -0.51 -41.64 17.46
N ASN A 2 -0.82 -40.62 16.65
CA ASN A 2 -1.59 -39.39 16.86
C ASN A 2 -1.50 -38.62 18.19
N ASP A 3 -0.74 -37.53 18.16
CA ASP A 3 -1.00 -36.34 18.98
C ASP A 3 -2.25 -35.64 18.43
N HIS A 4 -3.36 -35.73 19.17
CA HIS A 4 -4.58 -34.99 18.89
C HIS A 4 -4.37 -33.53 19.33
N VAL A 5 -3.95 -32.68 18.39
CA VAL A 5 -4.08 -31.23 18.53
C VAL A 5 -5.58 -30.93 18.49
N GLU A 6 -6.18 -30.69 19.66
CA GLU A 6 -7.51 -30.09 19.73
C GLU A 6 -7.41 -28.68 19.15
N ASP A 7 -7.78 -28.55 17.88
CA ASP A 7 -8.15 -27.27 17.30
C ASP A 7 -9.35 -26.75 18.10
N ASN A 8 -9.06 -25.92 19.11
CA ASN A 8 -10.06 -25.16 19.86
C ASN A 8 -10.64 -24.07 18.95
N ILE A 9 -11.35 -24.50 17.90
CA ILE A 9 -12.23 -23.66 17.11
C ILE A 9 -13.36 -23.32 18.06
N ASN A 10 -13.32 -22.10 18.60
CA ASN A 10 -14.34 -21.59 19.49
C ASN A 10 -15.71 -21.74 18.82
N SER A 11 -16.49 -22.75 19.23
CA SER A 11 -17.78 -23.11 18.64
C SER A 11 -18.77 -21.93 18.63
N TYR A 12 -18.60 -20.98 19.55
CA TYR A 12 -19.34 -19.72 19.54
C TYR A 12 -18.96 -18.83 18.34
N VAL A 13 -17.68 -18.73 18.01
CA VAL A 13 -17.22 -17.95 16.84
C VAL A 13 -17.79 -18.57 15.56
N ASP A 14 -17.77 -19.89 15.43
CA ASP A 14 -18.28 -20.56 14.23
C ASP A 14 -19.80 -20.36 14.06
N MET A 15 -20.57 -20.50 15.14
CA MET A 15 -22.03 -20.27 15.12
C MET A 15 -22.40 -18.82 14.83
N VAL A 16 -21.65 -17.86 15.41
CA VAL A 16 -21.85 -16.43 15.12
C VAL A 16 -21.48 -16.14 13.67
N MET A 17 -20.38 -16.69 13.18
CA MET A 17 -19.95 -16.51 11.79
C MET A 17 -20.98 -17.11 10.84
N ASP A 18 -21.47 -18.34 11.00
CA ASP A 18 -22.50 -18.94 10.11
C ASP A 18 -23.81 -18.12 10.09
N ALA A 19 -24.30 -17.71 11.27
CA ALA A 19 -25.56 -16.96 11.39
C ALA A 19 -25.46 -15.53 10.85
N THR A 20 -24.28 -14.92 10.92
CA THR A 20 -24.08 -13.51 10.52
C THR A 20 -23.29 -13.37 9.22
N CYS A 21 -22.72 -14.44 8.66
CA CYS A 21 -21.82 -14.41 7.49
C CYS A 21 -22.46 -13.63 6.35
N TYR A 22 -23.70 -13.96 6.01
CA TYR A 22 -24.42 -13.28 4.93
C TYR A 22 -24.78 -11.82 5.24
N ARG A 23 -25.04 -11.49 6.52
CA ARG A 23 -25.35 -10.12 6.96
C ARG A 23 -24.10 -9.25 7.00
N LEU A 24 -23.01 -9.76 7.59
CA LEU A 24 -21.72 -9.09 7.64
C LEU A 24 -21.14 -8.92 6.23
N LEU A 25 -21.23 -9.92 5.36
CA LEU A 25 -20.82 -9.78 3.95
C LEU A 25 -21.66 -8.72 3.22
N GLN A 26 -22.98 -8.67 3.46
CA GLN A 26 -23.82 -7.61 2.89
C GLN A 26 -23.54 -6.22 3.46
N GLU A 27 -23.20 -6.09 4.74
CA GLU A 27 -22.84 -4.80 5.34
C GLU A 27 -21.44 -4.36 4.93
N LEU A 28 -20.46 -5.26 4.85
CA LEU A 28 -19.14 -4.97 4.29
C LEU A 28 -19.21 -4.60 2.80
N GLN A 29 -20.13 -5.21 2.02
CA GLN A 29 -20.40 -4.80 0.64
C GLN A 29 -21.18 -3.48 0.52
N LYS A 30 -21.90 -3.05 1.57
CA LYS A 30 -22.71 -1.83 1.56
C LYS A 30 -21.99 -0.60 2.12
N VAL A 31 -20.82 -0.78 2.73
CA VAL A 31 -20.05 0.30 3.36
C VAL A 31 -18.67 0.37 2.69
N GLU A 32 -18.65 0.49 1.37
CA GLU A 32 -17.53 1.13 0.71
C GLU A 32 -17.74 2.64 0.92
N GLU A 33 -17.18 3.17 2.00
CA GLU A 33 -17.22 4.61 2.26
C GLU A 33 -16.36 5.34 1.25
N ASP A 34 -16.88 6.45 0.71
CA ASP A 34 -16.07 7.34 -0.12
C ASP A 34 -14.83 7.79 0.67
N PRO A 35 -13.66 7.83 0.02
CA PRO A 35 -12.44 8.25 0.69
C PRO A 35 -12.60 9.69 1.19
N ASN A 36 -12.36 9.89 2.48
CA ASN A 36 -12.21 11.24 3.01
C ASN A 36 -11.05 11.97 2.29
N LEU A 37 -10.95 13.30 2.44
CA LEU A 37 -9.97 14.09 1.72
C LEU A 37 -8.51 13.63 1.91
N LEU A 38 -8.16 13.11 3.08
CA LEU A 38 -6.81 12.59 3.34
C LEU A 38 -6.60 11.24 2.63
N ALA A 39 -7.59 10.34 2.70
CA ALA A 39 -7.55 9.06 2.00
C ALA A 39 -7.49 9.27 0.49
N LEU A 40 -8.28 10.20 -0.07
CA LEU A 40 -8.25 10.52 -1.49
C LEU A 40 -6.86 11.04 -1.93
N LYS A 41 -6.26 11.95 -1.15
CA LYS A 41 -4.90 12.43 -1.42
C LYS A 41 -3.87 11.30 -1.38
N PHE A 42 -4.03 10.37 -0.44
CA PHE A 42 -3.16 9.21 -0.32
C PHE A 42 -3.32 8.25 -1.51
N TYR A 43 -4.56 7.97 -1.93
CA TYR A 43 -4.82 7.13 -3.10
C TYR A 43 -4.30 7.77 -4.39
N ASN A 44 -4.47 9.08 -4.56
CA ASN A 44 -3.88 9.80 -5.69
C ASN A 44 -2.35 9.73 -5.68
N LEU A 45 -1.72 9.82 -4.50
CA LEU A 45 -0.27 9.66 -4.39
C LEU A 45 0.19 8.26 -4.80
N LEU A 46 -0.57 7.21 -4.42
CA LEU A 46 -0.27 5.83 -4.82
C LEU A 46 -0.42 5.65 -6.33
N SER A 47 -1.53 6.15 -6.92
CA SER A 47 -1.75 6.05 -8.36
C SER A 47 -0.66 6.78 -9.14
N ASP A 48 -0.29 7.99 -8.73
CA ASP A 48 0.77 8.78 -9.37
C ASP A 48 2.13 8.11 -9.23
N GLY A 49 2.37 7.45 -8.08
CA GLY A 49 3.62 6.75 -7.79
C GLY A 49 3.81 5.46 -8.58
N ASP A 50 2.73 4.77 -8.91
CA ASP A 50 2.74 3.53 -9.69
C ASP A 50 2.94 3.76 -11.19
N GLU A 51 2.87 5.02 -11.64
CA GLU A 51 3.22 5.37 -13.01
C GLU A 51 4.69 5.04 -13.34
N SER A 52 4.93 4.77 -14.62
CA SER A 52 6.27 4.57 -15.17
C SER A 52 7.14 5.81 -14.91
N LEU A 53 8.44 5.61 -14.68
CA LEU A 53 9.34 6.74 -14.41
C LEU A 53 9.39 7.77 -15.56
N TRP A 54 9.23 7.32 -16.80
CA TRP A 54 9.05 8.10 -18.03
C TRP A 54 8.31 7.23 -19.07
N ASP A 55 7.85 7.83 -20.17
CA ASP A 55 7.13 7.12 -21.22
C ASP A 55 7.96 5.95 -21.80
N GLY A 56 7.42 4.73 -21.67
CA GLY A 56 8.09 3.50 -22.11
C GLY A 56 8.99 2.84 -21.06
N CYS A 57 9.13 3.41 -19.86
CA CYS A 57 9.86 2.78 -18.75
C CYS A 57 9.03 1.66 -18.10
N LYS A 58 9.20 0.42 -18.55
CA LYS A 58 8.47 -0.74 -18.00
C LYS A 58 9.07 -1.34 -16.72
N LYS A 59 10.31 -0.95 -16.38
CA LYS A 59 11.11 -1.61 -15.33
C LYS A 59 11.00 -0.91 -13.98
N HIS A 60 10.77 0.41 -13.97
CA HIS A 60 10.83 1.22 -12.76
C HIS A 60 9.62 2.15 -12.69
N THR A 61 8.91 2.11 -11.56
CA THR A 61 7.87 3.08 -11.21
C THR A 61 8.48 4.30 -10.53
N LYS A 62 7.77 5.43 -10.57
CA LYS A 62 8.18 6.65 -9.86
C LYS A 62 8.40 6.37 -8.37
N PHE A 63 7.51 5.60 -7.75
CA PHE A 63 7.57 5.26 -6.34
C PHE A 63 8.80 4.42 -5.96
N LEU A 64 9.14 3.43 -6.79
CA LEU A 64 10.33 2.59 -6.57
C LEU A 64 11.60 3.45 -6.53
N VAL A 65 11.72 4.38 -7.49
CA VAL A 65 12.89 5.25 -7.64
C VAL A 65 12.98 6.25 -6.50
N ILE A 66 11.87 6.89 -6.13
CA ILE A 66 11.82 7.84 -5.01
C ILE A 66 12.18 7.15 -3.69
N THR A 67 11.63 5.94 -3.45
CA THR A 67 11.94 5.15 -2.24
C THR A 67 13.42 4.79 -2.16
N GLN A 68 14.03 4.36 -3.27
CA GLN A 68 15.46 4.07 -3.31
C GLN A 68 16.31 5.31 -3.01
N ILE A 69 15.97 6.47 -3.58
CA ILE A 69 16.71 7.71 -3.33
C ILE A 69 16.52 8.22 -1.90
N LEU A 70 15.32 8.05 -1.33
CA LEU A 70 15.05 8.39 0.07
C LEU A 70 15.87 7.51 1.02
N ASN A 71 15.98 6.22 0.73
CA ASN A 71 16.84 5.30 1.48
C ASN A 71 18.31 5.75 1.39
N LEU A 72 18.80 6.04 0.18
CA LEU A 72 20.17 6.56 -0.01
C LEU A 72 20.40 7.87 0.74
N LYS A 73 19.39 8.75 0.80
CA LYS A 73 19.49 9.99 1.57
C LYS A 73 19.72 9.72 3.05
N SER A 74 18.97 8.79 3.62
CA SER A 74 19.11 8.41 5.03
C SER A 74 20.42 7.66 5.30
N GLU A 75 20.78 6.71 4.43
CA GLU A 75 21.96 5.84 4.60
C GLU A 75 23.27 6.61 4.48
N PHE A 76 23.37 7.51 3.50
CA PHE A 76 24.58 8.26 3.21
C PHE A 76 24.54 9.70 3.73
N ASN A 77 23.53 10.04 4.53
CA ASN A 77 23.31 11.39 5.06
C ASN A 77 23.39 12.48 3.96
N ILE A 78 22.78 12.19 2.81
CA ILE A 78 22.82 13.08 1.64
C ILE A 78 22.18 14.42 2.02
N SER A 79 22.90 15.51 1.78
CA SER A 79 22.38 16.85 2.05
C SER A 79 21.07 17.10 1.31
N VAL A 80 20.18 17.88 1.92
CA VAL A 80 18.88 18.26 1.32
C VAL A 80 19.08 18.86 -0.06
N ASN A 81 20.12 19.67 -0.26
CA ASN A 81 20.41 20.30 -1.54
C ASN A 81 20.79 19.27 -2.63
N CYS A 82 21.58 18.26 -2.27
CA CYS A 82 21.94 17.18 -3.19
C CYS A 82 20.73 16.32 -3.55
N TYR A 83 19.92 15.95 -2.56
CA TYR A 83 18.65 15.25 -2.78
C TYR A 83 17.72 16.03 -3.73
N ASN A 84 17.53 17.33 -3.49
CA ASN A 84 16.68 18.17 -4.34
C ASN A 84 17.17 18.21 -5.79
N ARG A 85 18.49 18.25 -6.00
CA ARG A 85 19.09 18.16 -7.34
C ARG A 85 18.84 16.82 -8.01
N MET A 86 18.99 15.71 -7.29
CA MET A 86 18.69 14.36 -7.82
C MET A 86 17.23 14.25 -8.28
N ILE A 87 16.29 14.70 -7.44
CA ILE A 87 14.85 14.69 -7.78
C ILE A 87 14.57 15.59 -8.98
N ALA A 88 15.18 16.76 -9.07
CA ALA A 88 15.02 17.66 -10.22
C ALA A 88 15.47 17.00 -11.53
N ILE A 89 16.60 16.29 -11.52
CA ILE A 89 17.10 15.56 -12.69
C ILE A 89 16.09 14.51 -13.14
N ILE A 90 15.53 13.75 -12.20
CA ILE A 90 14.55 12.70 -12.50
C ILE A 90 13.25 13.27 -13.06
N LYS A 91 12.81 14.41 -12.51
CA LYS A 91 11.64 15.14 -13.01
C LYS A 91 11.82 15.71 -14.41
N ILE A 92 13.05 16.07 -14.82
CA ILE A 92 13.33 16.58 -16.18
C ILE A 92 13.18 15.49 -17.25
N THR A 93 13.30 14.22 -16.88
CA THR A 93 13.12 13.07 -17.78
C THR A 93 11.66 12.63 -17.98
N ASN A 94 10.67 13.30 -17.38
CA ASN A 94 9.23 13.11 -17.61
C ASN A 94 8.64 14.23 -18.47
#